data_AF-A0A2V2S3N9-F1
#
_entry.id   AF-A0A2V2S3N9-F1
#
_cell.length_a   1.000
_cell.length_b   1.000
_cell.length_c   1.000
_cell.angle_alpha   90.00
_cell.angle_beta   90.00
_cell.angle_gamma   90.00
#
_symmetry.space_group_name_H-M   'P 1'
#
loop_
_entity.id
_entity.type
_entity.pdbx_description
1 polymer ?
#
loop_
_entity_poly.entity_id
_entity_poly.type
_entity_poly.pdbx_seq_one_letter_code
_entity_poly.pdbx_strand_id
1 'polypeptide(L)' 'MQKRYAIQWKSKTNGRTGKGTKLLERDAAERLAAELNREYPDIEHDIVEADSEEAPLESTAHA' A
#
# COMPACT_ATOMS: atom_id res chain seq x y z
N MET A 1 -16.17 4.82 7.47
CA MET A 1 -14.86 4.93 6.78
C MET A 1 -14.17 3.58 6.86
N GLN A 2 -14.02 2.86 5.74
CA GLN A 2 -13.31 1.58 5.73
C GLN A 2 -11.84 1.89 5.47
N LYS A 3 -11.01 1.93 6.52
CA LYS A 3 -9.56 2.06 6.37
C LYS A 3 -9.06 0.79 5.71
N ARG A 4 -8.53 0.91 4.51
CA ARG A 4 -8.01 -0.19 3.72
C ARG A 4 -6.51 -0.02 3.59
N TYR A 5 -5.78 -1.13 3.61
CA TYR A 5 -4.34 -1.16 3.53
C TYR A 5 -3.92 -1.84 2.23
N ALA A 6 -2.91 -1.32 1.56
CA ALA A 6 -2.28 -1.94 0.42
C ALA A 6 -0.86 -2.38 0.80
N ILE A 7 -0.33 -3.38 0.10
CA ILE A 7 1.06 -3.80 0.29
C ILE A 7 1.93 -3.03 -0.68
N GLN A 8 2.85 -2.22 -0.17
CA GLN A 8 3.94 -1.69 -0.96
C GLN A 8 5.11 -2.66 -0.90
N TRP A 9 5.87 -2.77 -1.99
CA TRP A 9 7.07 -3.59 -2.04
C TRP A 9 8.22 -2.85 -2.72
N LYS A 10 9.44 -3.10 -2.24
CA LYS A 10 10.67 -2.49 -2.72
C LYS A 10 11.77 -3.54 -2.87
N SER A 11 12.15 -3.84 -4.10
CA SER A 11 13.28 -4.71 -4.39
C SER A 11 14.60 -4.01 -4.07
N LYS A 12 15.37 -4.57 -3.14
CA LYS A 12 16.72 -4.10 -2.80
C LYS A 12 17.71 -4.36 -3.93
N THR A 13 17.50 -5.42 -4.70
CA THR A 13 18.39 -5.86 -5.79
C THR A 13 18.35 -4.96 -7.01
N ASN A 14 17.17 -4.43 -7.38
CA ASN A 14 16.98 -3.66 -8.61
C ASN A 14 16.49 -2.22 -8.35
N GLY A 15 16.26 -1.84 -7.10
CA GLY A 15 15.68 -0.54 -6.73
C GLY A 15 14.24 -0.34 -7.18
N ARG A 16 13.58 -1.37 -7.73
CA ARG A 16 12.20 -1.30 -8.18
C ARG A 16 11.26 -1.26 -7.00
N THR A 17 10.32 -0.33 -7.04
CA THR A 17 9.22 -0.24 -6.09
C THR A 17 7.90 -0.47 -6.81
N GLY A 18 6.98 -1.15 -6.14
CA GLY A 18 5.62 -1.35 -6.61
C GLY A 18 4.62 -1.28 -5.46
N LYS A 19 3.36 -1.02 -5.79
CA LYS A 19 2.26 -1.04 -4.82
C LYS A 19 1.22 -2.02 -5.32
N GLY A 20 0.80 -2.93 -4.45
CA GLY A 20 -0.32 -3.81 -4.68
C GLY A 20 -1.60 -2.98 -4.84
N THR A 21 -2.41 -3.34 -5.82
CA THR A 21 -3.75 -2.74 -6.03
C THR A 21 -4.80 -3.37 -5.10
N LYS A 22 -4.47 -4.48 -4.45
CA LYS A 22 -5.37 -5.19 -3.55
C LYS A 22 -5.43 -4.49 -2.19
N LEU A 23 -6.64 -4.08 -1.86
CA LEU A 23 -6.99 -3.48 -0.58
C LEU A 23 -7.34 -4.59 0.41
N LEU A 24 -6.68 -4.57 1.56
CA LEU A 24 -6.77 -5.55 2.63
C LEU A 24 -7.13 -4.85 3.94
N GLU A 25 -7.67 -5.61 4.89
CA GLU A 25 -7.75 -5.16 6.28
C GLU A 25 -6.36 -5.13 6.90
N ARG A 26 -6.19 -4.34 7.97
CA ARG A 26 -4.87 -4.15 8.60
C ARG A 26 -4.21 -5.47 8.99
N ASP A 27 -4.95 -6.33 9.71
CA ASP A 27 -4.45 -7.64 10.16
C ASP A 27 -4.01 -8.52 8.99
N ALA A 28 -4.84 -8.60 7.94
CA ALA A 28 -4.52 -9.36 6.74
C ALA A 28 -3.31 -8.80 5.99
N ALA A 29 -3.17 -7.47 5.96
CA ALA A 29 -2.06 -6.79 5.32
C ALA A 29 -0.74 -7.01 6.10
N GLU A 30 -0.78 -6.90 7.44
CA GLU A 30 0.35 -7.15 8.33
C GLU A 30 0.86 -8.59 8.19
N ARG A 31 -0.06 -9.57 8.16
CA ARG A 31 0.27 -11.00 7.98
C ARG A 31 0.92 -11.24 6.62
N LEU A 32 0.32 -10.72 5.55
CA LEU A 32 0.84 -10.89 4.20
C LEU A 32 2.21 -10.23 4.02
N ALA A 33 2.42 -9.02 4.54
CA ALA A 33 3.73 -8.36 4.50
C ALA A 33 4.79 -9.17 5.24
N ALA A 34 4.49 -9.72 6.42
CA ALA A 34 5.43 -10.54 7.17
C ALA A 34 5.79 -11.84 6.43
N GLU A 35 4.81 -12.51 5.82
CA GLU A 35 5.04 -13.71 5.00
C GLU A 35 5.92 -13.40 3.78
N LEU A 36 5.62 -12.32 3.07
CA LEU A 36 6.37 -11.90 1.89
C LEU A 36 7.80 -11.47 2.22
N ASN A 37 8.05 -10.76 3.32
CA ASN A 37 9.41 -10.44 3.75
C ASN A 37 10.22 -11.70 4.13
N ARG A 38 9.56 -12.75 4.63
CA ARG A 38 10.21 -14.02 4.98
C ARG A 38 10.56 -14.84 3.75
N GLU A 39 9.66 -14.89 2.77
CA GLU A 39 9.86 -15.64 1.52
C GLU A 39 10.78 -14.90 0.53
N TYR A 40 10.73 -13.56 0.53
CA TYR A 40 11.51 -12.69 -0.35
C TYR A 40 12.33 -11.68 0.47
N PRO A 41 13.45 -12.09 1.10
CA PRO A 41 14.29 -11.20 1.90
C PRO A 41 14.94 -10.06 1.09
N ASP A 42 15.08 -10.24 -0.23
CA ASP A 42 15.54 -9.23 -1.17
C ASP A 42 14.50 -8.13 -1.47
N ILE A 43 13.25 -8.33 -1.05
CA ILE A 43 12.15 -7.41 -1.30
C ILE A 43 11.53 -6.99 0.03
N GLU A 44 11.63 -5.70 0.34
CA GLU A 44 11.01 -5.13 1.52
C GLU A 44 9.54 -4.89 1.25
N HIS A 45 8.67 -5.59 1.97
CA HIS A 45 7.22 -5.42 1.88
C HIS A 45 6.72 -4.63 3.09
N ASP A 46 5.93 -3.59 2.85
CA ASP A 46 5.41 -2.69 3.88
C ASP A 46 3.90 -2.43 3.67
N ILE A 47 3.19 -2.15 4.76
CA ILE A 47 1.76 -1.88 4.73
C ILE A 47 1.50 -0.38 4.65
N VAL A 48 0.84 0.05 3.57
CA VAL A 48 0.48 1.46 3.36
C VAL A 48 -1.02 1.65 3.47
N GLU A 49 -1.45 2.71 4.15
CA GLU A 49 -2.86 3.09 4.17
C GLU A 49 -3.27 3.51 2.74
N ALA A 50 -4.20 2.75 2.17
CA ALA A 50 -4.88 3.12 0.96
C ALA A 50 -6.04 4.02 1.35
N ASP A 51 -5.72 5.30 1.48
CA ASP A 51 -6.71 6.32 1.66
C ASP A 51 -7.72 6.24 0.51
N SER A 52 -9.00 5.99 0.84
CA SER A 52 -10.09 5.94 -0.15
C SER A 52 -10.64 7.32 -0.46
N GLU A 53 -9.89 8.39 -0.21
CA GLU A 53 -10.30 9.76 -0.50
C GLU A 53 -9.52 10.33 -1.71
N GLU A 54 -9.78 9.75 -2.89
CA GLU A 54 -10.15 10.63 -4.00
C GLU A 54 -11.61 11.06 -3.75
N ALA A 55 -11.81 11.95 -2.77
CA ALA A 55 -12.78 12.98 -3.02
C ALA A 55 -12.12 13.90 -4.07
N PRO A 56 -12.64 14.02 -5.30
CA PRO A 56 -12.36 15.23 -6.04
C PRO A 56 -12.95 16.33 -5.16
N LEU A 57 -12.11 17.04 -4.41
CA LEU A 57 -12.46 18.37 -3.95
C LEU A 57 -12.50 19.21 -5.23
N GLU A 58 -13.59 19.06 -5.96
CA GLU A 58 -14.12 20.06 -6.86
C GLU A 58 -14.31 21.32 -6.02
N SER A 59 -13.25 22.14 -5.95
CA SER A 59 -13.33 23.49 -5.41
C SER A 59 -12.10 24.28 -5.85
N THR A 60 -12.07 24.66 -7.13
CA THR A 60 -11.63 26.01 -7.47
C THR A 60 -12.86 26.82 -7.83
N ALA A 61 -13.37 27.54 -6.82
CA ALA A 61 -14.33 28.61 -7.01
C ALA A 61 -13.60 29.92 -7.39
N HIS A 62 -14.36 30.88 -7.93
CA HIS A 62 -14.05 32.32 -8.10
C HIS A 62 -13.36 32.71 -9.43
N ALA A 63 -13.83 33.68 -10.25
CA ALA A 63 -14.70 34.83 -10.02
C ALA A 63 -15.53 35.19 -11.28
#